data_AF-A0A6J5W233-F1
#
_entry.id   AF-A0A6J5W233-F1
#
_cell.length_a   1.000
_cell.length_b   1.000
_cell.length_c   1.000
_cell.angle_alpha   90.00
_cell.angle_beta   90.00
_cell.angle_gamma   90.00
#
_symmetry.space_group_name_H-M   'P 1'
#
loop_
_entity.id
_entity.type
_entity.pdbx_description
1 polymer ?
#
loop_
_entity_poly.entity_id
_entity_poly.type
_entity_poly.pdbx_seq_one_letter_code
_entity_poly.pdbx_strand_id
1 'polypeptide(L)'
;MVGTNSNEVPTNYDRKSELKAFDDTKEGVKGLVDAGDHCEATQFSVPVIDLEGLEFDRPTKHKEIVTKVGEASETWGFFQIVNHGIPIDVWRR
;
A
#
# COMPACT_ATOMS: atom_id res chain seq x y z
N MET A 1 7.67 12.36 56.71
CA MET A 1 7.79 12.65 55.27
C MET A 1 8.94 11.86 54.69
N VAL A 2 8.65 10.82 53.89
CA VAL A 2 9.49 10.32 52.79
C VAL A 2 8.49 9.71 51.81
N GLY A 3 8.40 10.28 50.62
CA GLY A 3 7.59 9.77 49.53
C GLY A 3 8.44 8.87 48.64
N THR A 4 7.84 7.80 48.12
CA THR A 4 8.25 7.20 46.85
C THR A 4 7.00 6.79 46.09
N ASN A 5 6.83 7.39 44.91
CA ASN A 5 5.86 7.03 43.89
C ASN A 5 6.48 5.94 43.04
N SER A 6 5.84 4.78 42.97
CA SER A 6 6.12 3.77 41.94
C SER A 6 4.80 3.19 41.48
N ASN A 7 4.10 3.96 40.64
CA ASN A 7 2.99 3.47 39.83
C ASN A 7 3.58 2.66 38.67
N GLU A 8 4.10 1.48 38.96
CA GLU A 8 4.47 0.52 37.92
C GLU A 8 3.19 -0.22 37.56
N VAL A 9 2.52 0.21 36.49
CA VAL A 9 1.43 -0.56 35.88
C VAL A 9 2.08 -1.81 35.29
N PRO A 10 1.89 -3.01 35.86
CA PRO A 10 2.38 -4.22 35.23
C PRO A 10 1.45 -4.44 34.03
N THR A 11 1.96 -4.19 32.83
CA THR A 11 1.29 -4.64 31.61
C THR A 11 1.40 -6.16 31.57
N ASN A 12 0.48 -6.83 32.26
CA ASN A 12 0.31 -8.28 32.22
C ASN A 12 -0.26 -8.66 30.85
N TYR A 13 0.59 -8.56 29.84
CA TYR A 13 0.29 -8.87 28.45
C TYR A 13 0.37 -10.39 28.29
N ASP A 14 -0.75 -11.07 28.49
CA ASP A 14 -0.82 -12.51 28.34
C ASP A 14 -0.97 -12.87 26.86
N ARG A 15 0.17 -13.03 26.18
CA ARG A 15 0.25 -13.45 24.77
C ARG A 15 -0.58 -14.71 24.46
N LYS A 16 -0.82 -15.57 25.47
CA LYS A 16 -1.64 -16.77 25.31
C LYS A 16 -3.13 -16.45 25.17
N SER A 17 -3.60 -15.42 25.87
CA SER A 17 -4.98 -14.93 25.78
C SER A 17 -5.23 -14.27 24.42
N GLU A 18 -4.26 -13.54 23.90
CA GLU A 18 -4.36 -12.87 22.59
C GLU A 18 -4.31 -13.83 21.41
N LEU A 19 -3.39 -14.80 21.41
CA LEU A 19 -3.37 -15.84 20.37
C LEU A 19 -4.67 -16.64 20.35
N LYS A 20 -5.24 -16.92 21.53
CA LYS A 20 -6.52 -17.60 21.62
C LYS A 20 -7.65 -16.75 21.04
N ALA A 21 -7.70 -15.45 21.36
CA ALA A 21 -8.67 -14.54 20.79
C ALA A 21 -8.54 -14.45 19.26
N PHE A 22 -7.33 -14.52 18.71
CA PHE A 22 -7.08 -14.51 17.26
C PHE A 22 -7.47 -15.82 16.56
N ASP A 23 -7.20 -16.98 17.16
CA ASP A 23 -7.61 -18.27 16.61
C ASP A 23 -9.13 -18.48 16.72
N ASP A 24 -9.74 -17.97 17.81
CA ASP A 24 -11.19 -18.05 18.06
C ASP A 24 -11.97 -17.18 17.07
N THR A 25 -11.43 -16.04 16.61
CA THR A 25 -12.09 -15.22 15.59
C THR A 25 -12.16 -15.93 14.24
N LYS A 26 -11.34 -16.97 13.98
CA LYS A 26 -11.31 -17.77 12.73
C LYS A 26 -11.31 -16.95 11.42
N GLU A 27 -11.11 -15.65 11.52
CA GLU A 27 -11.45 -14.70 10.46
C GLU A 27 -10.33 -14.64 9.45
N GLY A 28 -9.10 -15.03 9.80
CA GLY A 28 -7.96 -15.07 8.89
C GLY A 28 -7.92 -13.85 7.97
N VAL A 29 -7.53 -14.04 6.72
CA VAL A 29 -7.58 -12.98 5.68
C VAL A 29 -9.02 -12.73 5.17
N LYS A 30 -9.99 -13.55 5.58
CA LYS A 30 -11.38 -13.48 5.13
C LYS A 30 -12.20 -12.40 5.85
N GLY A 31 -11.88 -12.11 7.12
CA GLY A 31 -12.48 -11.01 7.88
C GLY A 31 -12.19 -9.62 7.27
N LEU A 32 -11.07 -9.47 6.55
CA LEU A 32 -10.76 -8.24 5.80
C LEU A 32 -11.60 -8.11 4.52
N VAL A 33 -12.05 -9.23 3.95
CA VAL A 33 -12.91 -9.25 2.74
C VAL A 33 -14.35 -8.87 3.11
N ASP A 34 -14.85 -9.35 4.25
CA ASP A 34 -16.27 -9.19 4.60
C ASP A 34 -16.56 -7.87 5.38
N ALA A 35 -15.55 -7.22 5.97
CA ALA A 35 -15.71 -5.90 6.62
C ALA A 35 -15.76 -4.71 5.63
N GLY A 36 -15.76 -4.98 4.33
CA GLY A 36 -15.60 -4.00 3.25
C GLY A 36 -16.83 -3.16 2.88
N ASP A 37 -17.93 -3.17 3.66
CA ASP A 37 -19.18 -2.48 3.28
C ASP A 37 -19.59 -1.33 4.22
N HIS A 38 -18.76 -0.99 5.22
CA HIS A 38 -18.84 0.30 5.91
C HIS A 38 -17.45 0.93 6.10
N CYS A 39 -16.68 0.91 5.02
CA CYS A 39 -15.60 1.85 4.78
C CYS A 39 -15.96 2.40 3.40
N GLU A 40 -16.25 3.70 3.29
CA GLU A 40 -16.39 4.40 2.01
C GLU A 40 -15.47 3.73 1.00
N ALA A 41 -16.03 3.03 0.00
CA ALA A 41 -15.27 2.18 -0.89
C ALA A 41 -14.26 3.07 -1.63
N THR A 42 -13.09 3.20 -1.04
CA THR A 42 -11.93 3.83 -1.65
C THR A 42 -11.61 2.89 -2.79
N GLN A 43 -12.14 3.25 -3.96
CA GLN A 43 -11.88 2.58 -5.22
C GLN A 43 -10.38 2.70 -5.48
N PHE A 44 -9.61 1.77 -4.92
CA PHE A 44 -8.17 1.76 -5.02
C PHE A 44 -7.79 1.20 -6.40
N SER A 45 -8.01 2.00 -7.44
CA SER A 45 -7.46 1.74 -8.76
C SER A 45 -6.03 2.26 -8.80
N VAL A 46 -5.07 1.34 -8.84
CA VAL A 46 -3.65 1.67 -8.98
C VAL A 46 -3.46 2.52 -10.24
N PRO A 47 -2.73 3.64 -10.18
CA PRO A 47 -2.49 4.48 -11.36
C PRO A 47 -1.79 3.70 -12.46
N VAL A 48 -2.26 3.85 -13.70
CA VAL A 48 -1.60 3.32 -14.91
C VAL A 48 -1.02 4.49 -15.69
N ILE A 49 0.29 4.47 -15.93
CA ILE A 49 1.02 5.52 -16.64
C ILE A 49 1.46 5.00 -18.00
N ASP A 50 1.08 5.73 -19.04
CA ASP A 50 1.49 5.46 -20.42
C ASP A 50 2.79 6.19 -20.75
N LEU A 51 3.81 5.44 -21.16
CA LEU A 51 5.09 5.98 -21.61
C LEU A 51 5.17 6.18 -23.14
N GLU A 52 4.06 5.99 -23.86
CA GLU A 52 4.03 6.21 -25.31
C GLU A 52 4.45 7.65 -25.68
N GLY A 53 5.40 7.75 -26.61
CA GLY A 53 5.89 9.05 -27.08
C GLY A 53 6.83 9.75 -26.11
N LEU A 54 7.47 8.99 -25.20
CA LEU A 54 8.65 9.42 -24.44
C LEU A 54 9.92 9.54 -25.31
N GLU A 55 9.79 9.45 -26.64
CA GLU A 55 10.88 9.65 -27.59
C GLU A 55 11.57 11.01 -27.36
N PHE A 56 12.90 10.99 -27.42
CA PHE A 56 13.78 12.12 -27.10
C PHE A 56 13.44 13.43 -27.83
N ASP A 57 12.76 13.35 -28.97
CA ASP A 57 12.41 14.51 -29.80
C ASP A 57 11.18 15.31 -29.32
N ARG A 58 10.46 14.87 -28.27
CA ARG A 58 9.28 15.59 -27.73
C ARG A 58 9.41 15.94 -26.25
N PRO A 59 10.14 17.01 -25.90
CA PRO A 59 10.39 17.40 -24.50
C PRO A 59 9.12 17.74 -23.71
N THR A 60 8.05 18.16 -24.39
CA THR A 60 6.76 18.50 -23.76
C THR A 60 6.05 17.26 -23.19
N LYS A 61 6.02 16.15 -23.93
CA LYS A 61 5.42 14.89 -23.47
C LYS A 61 6.22 14.25 -22.34
N HIS A 62 7.55 14.27 -22.46
CA HIS A 62 8.43 13.78 -21.40
C HIS A 62 8.18 14.51 -20.08
N LYS A 63 8.02 15.84 -20.12
CA LYS A 63 7.71 16.63 -18.91
C LYS A 63 6.38 16.23 -18.28
N GLU A 64 5.32 16.04 -19.09
CA GLU A 64 4.01 15.61 -18.59
C GLU A 64 4.08 14.23 -17.90
N ILE A 65 4.78 13.27 -18.53
CA ILE A 65 4.95 11.93 -17.98
C ILE A 65 5.73 11.96 -16.66
N VAL A 66 6.82 12.74 -16.59
CA VAL A 66 7.59 12.92 -15.35
C VAL A 66 6.73 13.50 -14.23
N THR A 67 5.86 14.47 -14.53
CA THR A 67 4.91 15.01 -13.55
C THR A 67 3.97 13.93 -13.02
N LYS A 68 3.35 13.12 -13.91
CA LYS A 68 2.46 12.02 -13.49
C LYS A 68 3.16 10.97 -12.63
N VAL A 69 4.39 10.62 -12.99
CA VAL A 69 5.22 9.68 -12.21
C VAL A 69 5.51 10.24 -10.82
N GLY A 70 5.85 11.53 -10.72
CA GLY A 70 6.06 12.21 -9.44
C GLY A 70 4.81 12.18 -8.56
N GLU A 71 3.67 12.61 -9.09
CA GLU A 71 2.39 12.64 -8.38
C GLU A 71 1.96 11.24 -7.89
N ALA A 72 2.08 10.23 -8.76
CA ALA A 72 1.76 8.84 -8.41
C ALA A 72 2.73 8.29 -7.35
N SER A 73 4.01 8.64 -7.41
CA SER A 73 5.01 8.22 -6.42
C SER A 73 4.74 8.85 -5.04
N GLU A 74 4.38 10.13 -5.01
CA GLU A 74 4.06 10.86 -3.77
C GLU A 74 2.75 10.39 -3.15
N THR A 75 1.74 10.08 -3.98
CA THR A 75 0.40 9.72 -3.51
C THR A 75 0.26 8.23 -3.20
N TRP A 76 0.76 7.36 -4.08
CA TRP A 76 0.57 5.91 -4.00
C TRP A 76 1.83 5.14 -3.62
N GLY A 77 3.02 5.67 -3.92
CA GLY A 77 4.28 4.94 -3.77
C GLY A 77 4.50 3.83 -4.81
N PHE A 78 3.49 3.48 -5.61
CA PHE A 78 3.59 2.53 -6.71
C PHE A 78 2.53 2.82 -7.79
N PHE A 79 2.83 2.41 -9.02
CA PHE A 79 1.98 2.59 -10.20
C PHE A 79 2.33 1.55 -11.26
N GLN A 80 1.41 1.32 -12.19
CA GLN A 80 1.61 0.46 -13.36
C GLN A 80 2.10 1.29 -14.53
N ILE A 81 2.92 0.68 -15.39
CA ILE A 81 3.49 1.34 -16.56
C ILE A 81 3.13 0.53 -17.82
N VAL A 82 2.67 1.20 -18.88
CA VAL A 82 2.41 0.62 -20.20
C VAL A 82 3.23 1.31 -21.29
N ASN A 83 3.37 0.65 -22.45
CA ASN A 83 4.12 1.15 -23.61
C ASN A 83 5.56 1.60 -23.29
N HIS A 84 6.20 0.95 -22.31
CA HIS A 84 7.55 1.27 -21.83
C HIS A 84 8.68 0.91 -22.82
N GLY A 85 8.36 0.40 -24.00
CA GLY A 85 9.34 0.04 -25.04
C GLY A 85 10.18 -1.21 -24.76
N ILE A 86 9.80 -2.04 -23.77
CA ILE A 86 10.48 -3.33 -23.52
C ILE A 86 9.79 -4.37 -24.42
N PRO A 87 10.52 -5.06 -25.32
CA PRO A 87 9.94 -6.06 -26.20
C PRO A 87 9.25 -7.19 -25.41
N ILE A 88 8.10 -7.65 -25.90
CA ILE A 88 7.29 -8.68 -25.22
C ILE A 88 8.04 -10.01 -25.04
N ASP A 89 9.03 -10.29 -25.89
CA ASP A 89 9.86 -11.49 -25.78
C ASP A 89 10.74 -11.50 -24.52
N VAL A 90 11.06 -10.32 -23.96
CA VAL A 90 11.76 -10.22 -22.67
C VAL A 90 10.90 -10.71 -21.50
N TRP A 91 9.57 -10.71 -21.68
CA TRP A 91 8.61 -11.08 -20.64
C TRP A 91 8.28 -12.56 -20.62
N ARG A 92 8.61 -13.31 -21.67
CA ARG A 92 8.39 -14.76 -21.73
C ARG A 92 9.62 -15.49 -21.19
N ARG A 93 9.41 -16.26 -20.13
CA ARG A 93 10.37 -17.24 -19.60
C ARG A 93 9.98 -18.64 -20.05
#